data_AF-A0A1I7GUU1-F1
#
_entry.id   AF-A0A1I7GUU1-F1
#
_cell.length_a   1.000
_cell.length_b   1.000
_cell.length_c   1.000
_cell.angle_alpha   90.00
_cell.angle_beta   90.00
_cell.angle_gamma   90.00
#
_symmetry.space_group_name_H-M   'P 1'
#
loop_
_entity.id
_entity.type
_entity.pdbx_description
1 polymer ?
#
loop_
_entity_poly.entity_id
_entity_poly.type
_entity_poly.pdbx_seq_one_letter_code
_entity_poly.pdbx_strand_id
1 'polypeptide(L)'
;MLKKQWRKVLMAGALLAVWHGGQAQPVYKWVDASGKTHYGSQPPAAEKDVEPMKLQGGAGSGSTPGKNHLGGTKPINKDTREMMQGMEIALKKVDPNTVPLSCSTAVGNVRSQVTTMLETGQRNVQQGYTKAADFEGVASKLREALSTTTPADCESATGNKKLFYQCMSSDRNHVVGCGSKYKY
;
A
#
# COMPACT_ATOMS: atom_id res chain seq x y z
N MET A 1 -22.51 -66.17 10.37
CA MET A 1 -22.06 -66.33 11.76
C MET A 1 -21.18 -65.14 12.13
N LEU A 2 -21.58 -64.48 13.21
CA LEU A 2 -21.05 -63.23 13.76
C LEU A 2 -19.86 -63.53 14.70
N LYS A 3 -18.90 -62.60 14.76
CA LYS A 3 -18.00 -62.29 15.91
C LYS A 3 -16.82 -63.23 16.24
N LYS A 4 -15.60 -62.80 15.88
CA LYS A 4 -14.46 -62.54 16.80
C LYS A 4 -13.25 -62.02 16.01
N GLN A 5 -13.07 -60.69 15.97
CA GLN A 5 -12.08 -59.95 16.77
C GLN A 5 -10.64 -60.06 16.20
N TRP A 6 -10.18 -58.99 15.56
CA TRP A 6 -9.43 -57.89 16.19
C TRP A 6 -7.95 -58.22 16.38
N ARG A 7 -7.19 -57.99 15.31
CA ARG A 7 -5.82 -57.47 15.32
C ARG A 7 -5.41 -57.29 13.87
N LYS A 8 -4.67 -56.21 13.58
CA LYS A 8 -4.23 -55.76 12.25
C LYS A 8 -5.20 -54.82 11.54
N VAL A 9 -5.63 -53.78 12.27
CA VAL A 9 -5.68 -52.44 11.69
C VAL A 9 -4.23 -51.98 11.60
N LEU A 10 -3.75 -51.69 10.38
CA LEU A 10 -2.74 -50.70 10.02
C LEU A 10 -2.47 -50.86 8.50
N MET A 11 -2.28 -49.74 7.81
CA MET A 11 -2.13 -49.57 6.35
C MET A 11 -3.42 -49.27 5.58
N ALA A 12 -4.03 -48.12 5.91
CA ALA A 12 -4.79 -47.33 4.94
C ALA A 12 -4.30 -45.89 5.04
N GLY A 13 -3.85 -45.31 3.92
CA GLY A 13 -3.62 -43.87 3.84
C GLY A 13 -2.33 -43.48 3.11
N ALA A 14 -2.37 -43.46 1.78
CA ALA A 14 -1.62 -42.51 0.95
C ALA A 14 -1.95 -42.80 -0.51
N LEU A 15 -2.93 -42.10 -1.11
CA LEU A 15 -3.02 -41.89 -2.56
C LEU A 15 -4.10 -40.86 -2.94
N LEU A 16 -4.21 -39.76 -2.20
CA LEU A 16 -4.98 -38.58 -2.61
C LEU A 16 -4.27 -37.31 -2.12
N ALA A 17 -3.31 -36.80 -2.91
CA ALA A 17 -2.87 -35.41 -2.86
C ALA A 17 -1.93 -35.11 -4.05
N VAL A 18 -2.49 -34.81 -5.23
CA VAL A 18 -1.78 -33.98 -6.20
C VAL A 18 -2.72 -32.88 -6.64
N TRP A 19 -2.81 -31.84 -5.81
CA TRP A 19 -3.31 -30.54 -6.21
C TRP A 19 -2.25 -29.47 -5.89
N HIS A 20 -1.83 -28.78 -6.94
CA HIS A 20 -1.35 -27.40 -6.99
C HIS A 20 -0.16 -26.98 -6.11
N GLY A 21 1.06 -27.25 -6.61
CA GLY A 21 2.25 -26.49 -6.24
C GLY A 21 2.56 -25.43 -7.29
N GLY A 22 1.89 -24.28 -7.27
CA GLY A 22 2.32 -23.10 -8.02
C GLY A 22 3.60 -22.54 -7.39
N GLN A 23 4.76 -23.02 -7.84
CA GLN A 23 6.05 -22.44 -7.46
C GLN A 23 6.21 -21.12 -8.22
N ALA A 24 6.34 -20.01 -7.49
CA ALA A 24 6.63 -18.71 -8.07
C ALA A 24 7.89 -18.79 -8.93
N GLN A 25 7.83 -18.33 -10.19
CA GLN A 25 8.99 -18.39 -11.08
C GLN A 25 10.11 -17.47 -10.55
N PRO A 26 11.36 -17.93 -10.53
CA PRO A 26 12.48 -17.13 -10.06
C PRO A 26 12.63 -15.88 -10.94
N VAL A 27 12.78 -14.72 -10.31
CA VAL A 27 13.08 -13.46 -11.01
C VAL A 27 14.58 -13.24 -10.91
N TYR A 28 15.22 -13.00 -12.04
CA TYR A 28 16.64 -12.72 -12.17
C TYR A 28 16.85 -11.22 -12.34
N LYS A 29 17.98 -10.71 -11.83
CA LYS A 29 18.42 -9.32 -12.01
C LYS A 29 19.77 -9.32 -12.71
N TRP A 30 19.90 -8.58 -13.79
CA TRP A 30 21.19 -8.38 -14.48
C TRP A 30 21.36 -6.93 -14.93
N VAL A 31 22.58 -6.56 -15.30
CA VAL A 31 22.91 -5.23 -15.82
C VAL A 31 23.38 -5.42 -17.27
N ASP A 32 22.78 -4.70 -18.21
CA ASP A 32 23.21 -4.77 -19.60
C ASP A 32 24.49 -3.95 -19.87
N ALA A 33 25.03 -4.07 -21.09
CA ALA A 33 26.23 -3.34 -21.52
C ALA A 33 26.11 -1.81 -21.47
N SER A 34 24.90 -1.26 -21.35
CA SER A 34 24.64 0.17 -21.18
C SER A 34 24.56 0.61 -19.72
N GLY A 35 24.74 -0.31 -18.77
CA GLY A 35 24.63 -0.05 -17.33
C GLY A 35 23.20 -0.06 -16.81
N LYS A 36 22.21 -0.48 -17.61
CA LYS A 36 20.80 -0.52 -17.21
C LYS A 36 20.47 -1.85 -16.53
N THR A 37 19.84 -1.78 -15.36
CA THR A 37 19.38 -2.95 -14.63
C THR A 37 18.06 -3.48 -15.20
N HIS A 38 17.99 -4.78 -15.44
CA HIS A 38 16.81 -5.50 -15.92
C HIS A 38 16.36 -6.58 -14.93
N TYR A 39 15.07 -6.93 -15.00
CA TYR A 39 14.44 -8.00 -14.21
C TYR A 39 13.60 -8.89 -15.11
N GLY A 40 13.69 -10.21 -14.98
CA GLY A 40 12.92 -11.14 -15.79
C GLY A 40 12.93 -12.57 -15.28
N SER A 41 11.99 -13.39 -15.74
CA SER A 41 11.85 -14.79 -15.34
C SER A 41 12.82 -15.75 -16.05
N GLN A 42 13.63 -15.24 -16.98
CA GLN A 42 14.55 -16.03 -17.79
C GLN A 42 15.87 -15.25 -18.00
N PRO A 43 17.04 -15.82 -17.65
CA PRO A 43 18.31 -15.13 -17.82
C PRO A 43 18.66 -14.96 -19.30
N PRO A 44 19.41 -13.91 -19.68
CA PRO A 44 19.95 -13.79 -21.03
C PRO A 44 20.92 -14.95 -21.31
N ALA A 45 20.85 -15.54 -22.51
CA ALA A 45 21.60 -16.73 -22.91
C ALA A 45 23.16 -16.57 -22.86
N ALA A 46 23.65 -15.34 -22.66
CA ALA A 46 25.06 -14.99 -22.71
C ALA A 46 25.78 -15.00 -21.34
N GLU A 47 25.07 -15.07 -20.22
CA GLU A 47 25.69 -15.00 -18.89
C GLU A 47 25.52 -16.32 -18.12
N LYS A 48 26.66 -16.97 -17.81
CA LYS A 48 26.70 -18.31 -17.20
C LYS A 48 26.55 -18.33 -15.67
N ASP A 49 26.52 -17.18 -15.01
CA ASP A 49 26.51 -17.09 -13.54
C ASP A 49 25.52 -16.02 -13.03
N VAL A 50 24.24 -16.13 -13.42
CA VAL A 50 23.18 -15.28 -12.87
C VAL A 50 22.47 -16.03 -11.75
N GLU A 51 22.76 -15.69 -10.50
CA GLU A 51 22.06 -16.25 -9.35
C GLU A 51 20.60 -15.76 -9.30
N PRO A 52 19.63 -16.67 -9.04
CA PRO A 52 18.22 -16.29 -8.90
C PRO A 52 18.04 -15.35 -7.70
N MET A 53 17.34 -14.22 -7.91
CA MET A 53 17.08 -13.27 -6.83
C MET A 53 16.09 -13.92 -5.85
N LYS A 54 16.53 -14.09 -4.60
CA LYS A 54 15.70 -14.61 -3.53
C LYS A 54 14.68 -13.53 -3.16
N LEU A 55 13.49 -13.59 -3.74
CA LEU A 55 12.35 -12.79 -3.31
C LEU A 55 12.07 -13.16 -1.85
N GLN A 56 12.31 -12.23 -0.92
CA GLN A 56 12.02 -12.42 0.50
C GLN A 56 10.51 -12.51 0.71
N GLY A 57 9.98 -13.72 0.52
CA GLY A 57 8.65 -14.11 0.95
C GLY A 57 8.69 -14.56 2.41
N GLY A 58 8.28 -13.68 3.32
CA GLY A 58 7.75 -14.02 4.64
C GLY A 58 8.72 -14.50 5.73
N ALA A 59 8.56 -13.91 6.91
CA ALA A 59 9.23 -14.17 8.19
C ALA A 59 10.65 -13.60 8.32
N GLY A 60 10.80 -12.70 9.30
CA GLY A 60 11.95 -11.82 9.43
C GLY A 60 13.24 -12.50 9.84
N SER A 61 14.36 -11.91 9.41
CA SER A 61 15.54 -11.61 10.21
C SER A 61 16.64 -11.19 9.24
N GLY A 62 16.98 -9.91 9.27
CA GLY A 62 17.95 -9.30 8.36
C GLY A 62 18.28 -7.88 8.79
N SER A 63 18.36 -7.67 10.10
CA SER A 63 18.91 -6.45 10.69
C SER A 63 20.41 -6.45 10.46
N THR A 64 20.87 -5.75 9.44
CA THR A 64 22.23 -5.19 9.47
C THR A 64 22.32 -4.34 10.74
N PRO A 65 23.33 -4.48 11.60
CA PRO A 65 23.48 -3.64 12.78
C PRO A 65 23.94 -2.24 12.36
N GLY A 66 23.04 -1.49 11.74
CA GLY A 66 23.13 -0.05 11.67
C GLY A 66 22.84 0.50 13.06
N LYS A 67 23.91 0.88 13.78
CA LYS A 67 23.93 1.67 15.02
C LYS A 67 22.55 1.95 15.63
N ASN A 68 22.22 1.22 16.68
CA ASN A 68 21.04 1.50 17.50
C ASN A 68 21.13 2.90 18.13
N HIS A 69 20.14 3.71 17.75
CA HIS A 69 19.19 4.41 18.62
C HIS A 69 19.69 5.25 19.79
N LEU A 70 19.49 6.56 19.62
CA LEU A 70 18.91 7.42 20.65
C LEU A 70 17.78 8.26 20.00
N GLY A 71 16.52 7.79 20.04
CA GLY A 71 15.30 8.62 19.87
C GLY A 71 14.66 8.82 18.47
N GLY A 72 15.13 8.17 17.40
CA GLY A 72 14.70 8.44 16.01
C GLY A 72 13.97 7.31 15.27
N THR A 73 13.12 7.68 14.29
CA THR A 73 12.46 6.77 13.32
C THR A 73 13.46 6.19 12.31
N LYS A 74 13.09 5.10 11.62
CA LYS A 74 13.90 4.50 10.56
C LYS A 74 14.26 5.54 9.49
N PRO A 75 15.53 5.63 9.06
CA PRO A 75 15.93 6.61 8.07
C PRO A 75 15.33 6.27 6.70
N ILE A 76 14.80 7.29 6.04
CA ILE A 76 14.36 7.23 4.65
C ILE A 76 15.54 7.65 3.76
N ASN A 77 15.93 6.80 2.81
CA ASN A 77 17.02 7.08 1.87
C ASN A 77 16.68 8.25 0.92
N LYS A 78 17.70 8.78 0.26
CA LYS A 78 17.57 9.97 -0.59
C LYS A 78 16.55 9.76 -1.71
N ASP A 79 16.68 8.68 -2.47
CA ASP A 79 15.80 8.39 -3.62
C ASP A 79 14.33 8.26 -3.21
N THR A 80 14.06 7.61 -2.06
CA THR A 80 12.71 7.49 -1.51
C THR A 80 12.18 8.85 -1.08
N ARG A 81 13.02 9.72 -0.51
CA ARG A 81 12.62 11.07 -0.13
C ARG A 81 12.26 11.93 -1.35
N GLU A 82 13.07 11.86 -2.40
CA GLU A 82 12.80 12.57 -3.66
C GLU A 82 11.51 12.05 -4.31
N MET A 83 11.29 10.73 -4.31
CA MET A 83 10.04 10.13 -4.76
C MET A 83 8.84 10.64 -3.94
N MET A 84 8.95 10.70 -2.60
CA MET A 84 7.89 11.22 -1.73
C MET A 84 7.57 12.69 -2.03
N GLN A 85 8.58 13.52 -2.29
CA GLN A 85 8.37 14.92 -2.68
C GLN A 85 7.65 15.03 -4.03
N GLY A 86 8.06 14.24 -5.02
CA GLY A 86 7.39 14.18 -6.32
C GLY A 86 5.92 13.72 -6.20
N MET A 87 5.66 12.73 -5.34
CA MET A 87 4.30 12.27 -5.04
C MET A 87 3.49 13.36 -4.34
N GLU A 88 4.05 14.08 -3.37
CA GLU A 88 3.36 15.19 -2.70
C GLU A 88 2.93 16.27 -3.70
N ILE A 89 3.83 16.64 -4.62
CA ILE A 89 3.55 17.59 -5.70
C ILE A 89 2.41 17.07 -6.59
N ALA A 90 2.45 15.79 -6.98
CA ALA A 90 1.43 15.16 -7.80
C ALA A 90 0.06 15.12 -7.11
N LEU A 91 0.01 14.76 -5.82
CA LEU A 91 -1.24 14.69 -5.04
C LEU A 91 -1.84 16.08 -4.75
N LYS A 92 -1.02 17.13 -4.76
CA LYS A 92 -1.47 18.52 -4.64
C LYS A 92 -2.05 19.07 -5.94
N LYS A 93 -1.72 18.47 -7.09
CA LYS A 93 -2.22 18.92 -8.39
C LYS A 93 -3.71 18.62 -8.51
N VAL A 94 -4.48 19.64 -8.88
CA VAL A 94 -5.91 19.54 -9.18
C VAL A 94 -6.09 19.64 -10.69
N ASP A 95 -6.85 18.71 -11.26
CA ASP A 95 -7.31 18.78 -12.65
C ASP A 95 -8.10 20.09 -12.86
N PRO A 96 -7.73 20.92 -13.85
CA PRO A 96 -8.42 22.18 -14.11
C PRO A 96 -9.86 22.00 -14.64
N ASN A 97 -10.19 20.82 -15.17
CA ASN A 97 -11.52 20.54 -15.69
C ASN A 97 -12.52 20.44 -14.54
N THR A 98 -13.54 21.29 -14.61
CA THR A 98 -14.63 21.26 -13.66
C THR A 98 -15.62 20.17 -14.07
N VAL A 99 -15.99 19.34 -13.11
CA VAL A 99 -17.07 18.36 -13.24
C VAL A 99 -18.28 18.82 -12.43
N PRO A 100 -19.50 18.40 -12.78
CA PRO A 100 -20.66 18.60 -11.92
C PRO A 100 -20.46 17.97 -10.54
N LEU A 101 -21.06 18.56 -9.51
CA LEU A 101 -21.05 17.99 -8.16
C LEU A 101 -21.83 16.66 -8.16
N SER A 102 -21.16 15.59 -7.73
CA SER A 102 -21.74 14.28 -7.45
C SER A 102 -21.41 13.91 -6.01
N CYS A 103 -22.39 14.02 -5.12
CA CYS A 103 -22.15 13.77 -3.69
C CYS A 103 -21.78 12.32 -3.37
N SER A 104 -22.32 11.34 -4.11
CA SER A 104 -21.93 9.94 -3.95
C SER A 104 -20.46 9.72 -4.33
N THR A 105 -20.04 10.22 -5.49
CA THR A 105 -18.65 10.14 -5.97
C THR A 105 -17.70 10.89 -5.05
N ALA A 106 -18.03 12.15 -4.70
CA ALA A 106 -17.18 12.99 -3.88
C ALA A 106 -16.96 12.40 -2.49
N VAL A 107 -18.03 11.99 -1.80
CA VAL A 107 -17.94 11.35 -0.49
C VAL A 107 -17.18 10.02 -0.59
N GLY A 108 -17.43 9.21 -1.62
CA GLY A 108 -16.70 7.96 -1.86
C GLY A 108 -15.20 8.18 -2.04
N ASN A 109 -14.81 9.17 -2.84
CA ASN A 109 -13.41 9.53 -3.09
C ASN A 109 -12.73 10.07 -1.84
N VAL A 110 -13.36 10.97 -1.10
CA VAL A 110 -12.79 11.49 0.16
C VAL A 110 -12.60 10.36 1.17
N ARG A 111 -13.62 9.54 1.39
CA ARG A 111 -13.59 8.49 2.41
C ARG A 111 -12.53 7.43 2.08
N SER A 112 -12.47 6.99 0.82
CA SER A 112 -11.48 5.99 0.38
C SER A 112 -10.04 6.50 0.50
N GLN A 113 -9.78 7.73 0.04
CA GLN A 113 -8.44 8.33 0.09
C GLN A 113 -7.99 8.57 1.54
N VAL A 114 -8.86 9.12 2.39
CA VAL A 114 -8.53 9.36 3.81
C VAL A 114 -8.34 8.04 4.57
N THR A 115 -9.14 7.01 4.29
CA THR A 115 -8.93 5.67 4.88
C THR A 115 -7.58 5.09 4.48
N THR A 116 -7.19 5.23 3.21
CA THR A 116 -5.87 4.79 2.73
C THR A 116 -4.72 5.54 3.43
N MET A 117 -4.88 6.84 3.68
CA MET A 117 -3.91 7.63 4.44
C MET A 117 -3.78 7.13 5.88
N LEU A 118 -4.90 6.81 6.54
CA LEU A 118 -4.89 6.24 7.88
C LEU A 118 -4.21 4.87 7.94
N GLU A 119 -4.55 3.96 7.03
CA GLU A 119 -3.93 2.63 6.98
C GLU A 119 -2.43 2.70 6.71
N THR A 120 -2.02 3.54 5.76
CA THR A 120 -0.61 3.68 5.40
C THR A 120 0.17 4.34 6.52
N GLY A 121 -0.38 5.35 7.17
CA GLY A 121 0.23 5.95 8.36
C GLY A 121 0.38 4.96 9.51
N GLN A 122 -0.63 4.12 9.75
CA GLN A 122 -0.54 3.05 10.76
C GLN A 122 0.56 2.04 10.41
N ARG A 123 0.67 1.63 9.15
CA ARG A 123 1.78 0.77 8.67
C ARG A 123 3.14 1.45 8.88
N ASN A 124 3.25 2.75 8.63
CA ASN A 124 4.50 3.50 8.85
C ASN A 124 4.88 3.57 10.33
N VAL A 125 3.90 3.65 11.24
CA VAL A 125 4.14 3.53 12.69
C VAL A 125 4.64 2.13 13.05
N GLN A 126 3.94 1.08 12.59
CA GLN A 126 4.31 -0.32 12.84
C GLN A 126 5.72 -0.65 12.32
N GLN A 127 6.07 -0.10 11.16
CA GLN A 127 7.37 -0.31 10.55
C GLN A 127 8.46 0.62 11.11
N GLY A 128 8.12 1.56 12.00
CA GLY A 128 9.06 2.45 12.66
C GLY A 128 9.51 3.66 11.81
N TYR A 129 8.85 3.95 10.70
CA TYR A 129 9.13 5.13 9.86
C TYR A 129 8.51 6.42 10.43
N THR A 130 7.52 6.31 11.29
CA THR A 130 6.85 7.45 11.94
C THR A 130 6.62 7.14 13.42
N LYS A 131 6.69 8.15 14.30
CA LYS A 131 6.35 7.97 15.72
C LYS A 131 4.83 7.89 15.86
N ALA A 132 4.36 7.07 16.80
CA ALA A 132 2.93 6.92 17.06
C ALA A 132 2.26 8.27 17.42
N ALA A 133 2.91 9.10 18.23
CA ALA A 133 2.40 10.42 18.61
C ALA A 133 2.26 11.37 17.40
N ASP A 134 3.25 11.38 16.50
CA ASP A 134 3.23 12.22 15.30
C ASP A 134 2.09 11.78 14.37
N PHE A 135 1.89 10.46 14.22
CA PHE A 135 0.79 9.93 13.42
C PHE A 135 -0.58 10.21 14.05
N GLU A 136 -0.76 10.00 15.35
CA GLU A 136 -2.05 10.21 16.03
C GLU A 136 -2.52 11.68 15.96
N GLY A 137 -1.60 12.64 15.99
CA GLY A 137 -1.91 14.05 15.77
C GLY A 137 -2.55 14.33 14.40
N VAL A 138 -2.20 13.56 13.37
CA VAL A 138 -2.80 13.63 12.03
C VAL A 138 -4.05 12.74 11.94
N ALA A 139 -3.97 11.53 12.47
CA ALA A 139 -5.02 10.51 12.37
C ALA A 139 -6.33 10.96 13.03
N SER A 140 -6.26 11.66 14.16
CA SER A 140 -7.44 12.24 14.83
C SER A 140 -8.25 13.13 13.90
N LYS A 141 -7.59 14.09 13.22
CA LYS A 141 -8.23 15.00 12.26
C LYS A 141 -8.80 14.27 11.06
N LEU A 142 -8.10 13.24 10.56
CA LEU A 142 -8.58 12.42 9.45
C LEU A 142 -9.82 11.61 9.84
N ARG A 143 -9.86 11.05 11.06
CA ARG A 143 -11.04 10.33 11.58
C ARG A 143 -12.23 11.28 11.79
N GLU A 144 -12.00 12.51 12.24
CA GLU A 144 -13.02 13.55 12.33
C GLU A 144 -13.54 13.97 10.94
N ALA A 145 -12.65 14.14 9.96
CA ALA A 145 -13.05 14.39 8.59
C ALA A 145 -13.93 13.25 8.04
N LEU A 146 -13.59 11.98 8.35
CA LEU A 146 -14.41 10.84 7.98
C LEU A 146 -15.78 10.79 8.68
N SER A 147 -15.89 11.22 9.93
CA SER A 147 -17.19 11.21 10.64
C SER A 147 -18.16 12.25 10.09
N THR A 148 -17.63 13.37 9.60
CA THR A 148 -18.41 14.49 9.05
C THR A 148 -18.66 14.36 7.55
N THR A 149 -17.78 13.69 6.80
CA THR A 149 -17.93 13.50 5.35
C THR A 149 -19.01 12.46 5.03
N THR A 150 -20.22 12.96 4.74
CA THR A 150 -21.43 12.18 4.42
C THR A 150 -22.17 12.76 3.22
N PRO A 151 -23.08 12.01 2.56
CA PRO A 151 -23.90 12.57 1.49
C PRO A 151 -24.71 13.79 1.92
N ALA A 152 -25.32 13.76 3.12
CA ALA A 152 -26.06 14.89 3.67
C ALA A 152 -25.15 16.12 3.92
N ASP A 153 -23.93 15.90 4.40
CA ASP A 153 -22.94 16.97 4.56
C ASP A 153 -22.54 17.58 3.21
N CYS A 154 -22.41 16.76 2.16
CA CYS A 154 -22.15 17.21 0.81
C CYS A 154 -23.32 18.00 0.20
N GLU A 155 -24.55 17.50 0.35
CA GLU A 155 -25.76 18.12 -0.19
C GLU A 155 -26.05 19.47 0.45
N SER A 156 -25.78 19.61 1.75
CA SER A 156 -25.93 20.85 2.50
C SER A 156 -24.73 21.80 2.38
N ALA A 157 -23.63 21.37 1.75
CA ALA A 157 -22.42 22.16 1.66
C ALA A 157 -22.61 23.45 0.85
N THR A 158 -22.02 24.53 1.34
CA THR A 158 -21.98 25.83 0.67
C THR A 158 -20.55 26.36 0.60
N GLY A 159 -20.33 27.42 -0.21
CA GLY A 159 -19.03 28.08 -0.35
C GLY A 159 -17.89 27.11 -0.70
N ASN A 160 -16.76 27.27 -0.01
CA ASN A 160 -15.56 26.47 -0.24
C ASN A 160 -15.77 24.96 0.00
N LYS A 161 -16.64 24.58 0.94
CA LYS A 161 -16.94 23.17 1.21
C LYS A 161 -17.67 22.52 0.02
N LYS A 162 -18.59 23.26 -0.62
CA LYS A 162 -19.25 22.81 -1.86
C LYS A 162 -18.25 22.67 -3.00
N LEU A 163 -17.36 23.65 -3.15
CA LEU A 163 -16.32 23.62 -4.18
C LEU A 163 -15.32 22.48 -3.97
N PHE A 164 -14.99 22.17 -2.71
CA PHE A 164 -14.22 20.99 -2.36
C PHE A 164 -14.93 19.70 -2.80
N TYR A 165 -16.20 19.52 -2.46
CA TYR A 165 -16.94 18.32 -2.87
C TYR A 165 -17.07 18.23 -4.40
N GLN A 166 -17.24 19.36 -5.08
CA GLN A 166 -17.25 19.39 -6.54
C GLN A 166 -15.88 18.96 -7.11
N CYS A 167 -14.78 19.42 -6.51
CA CYS A 167 -13.43 18.99 -6.86
C CYS A 167 -13.23 17.49 -6.67
N MET A 168 -13.74 16.94 -5.56
CA MET A 168 -13.68 15.51 -5.24
C MET A 168 -14.65 14.65 -6.06
N SER A 169 -15.56 15.26 -6.82
CA SER A 169 -16.43 14.56 -7.76
C SER A 169 -15.67 14.06 -8.99
N SER A 170 -14.40 14.41 -9.15
CA SER A 170 -13.49 13.89 -10.18
C SER A 170 -12.53 12.85 -9.61
N ASP A 171 -12.46 11.68 -10.24
CA ASP A 171 -11.53 10.61 -9.88
C ASP A 171 -10.07 10.94 -10.19
N ARG A 172 -9.83 12.06 -10.89
CA ARG A 172 -8.47 12.56 -11.20
C ARG A 172 -7.90 13.45 -10.11
N ASN A 173 -8.71 13.82 -9.12
CA ASN A 173 -8.32 14.71 -8.05
C ASN A 173 -8.11 13.95 -6.74
N HIS A 174 -7.25 14.50 -5.89
CA HIS A 174 -6.93 13.95 -4.58
C HIS A 174 -7.35 14.91 -3.46
N VAL A 175 -7.72 14.36 -2.31
CA VAL A 175 -8.19 15.08 -1.12
C VAL A 175 -7.19 16.15 -0.66
N VAL A 176 -5.89 15.86 -0.79
CA VAL A 176 -4.82 16.83 -0.48
C VAL A 176 -4.86 18.04 -1.42
N GLY A 177 -4.99 17.81 -2.74
CA GLY A 177 -5.07 18.89 -3.72
C GLY A 177 -6.36 19.71 -3.59
N CYS A 178 -7.52 19.03 -3.55
CA CYS A 178 -8.80 19.71 -3.40
C CYS A 178 -8.90 20.46 -2.06
N GLY A 179 -8.49 19.84 -0.96
CA GLY A 179 -8.48 20.46 0.36
C GLY A 179 -7.56 21.68 0.42
N SER A 180 -6.36 21.58 -0.16
CA SER A 180 -5.44 22.74 -0.23
C SER A 180 -5.99 23.88 -1.08
N LYS A 181 -6.67 23.58 -2.20
CA LYS A 181 -7.21 24.58 -3.11
C LYS A 181 -8.36 25.37 -2.48
N TYR A 182 -9.26 24.68 -1.77
CA TYR A 182 -10.49 25.29 -1.25
C TYR A 182 -10.46 25.62 0.24
N LYS A 183 -9.50 25.11 1.02
CA LYS A 183 -9.30 25.44 2.46
C LYS A 183 -10.60 25.32 3.26
N TYR A 184 -11.09 24.10 3.42
CA TYR A 184 -12.34 23.80 4.13
C TYR A 184 -12.09 22.83 5.29
#